data_AF-A0A0C3EB88-F1
#
_entry.id   AF-A0A0C3EB88-F1
#
_cell.length_a   1.000
_cell.length_b   1.000
_cell.length_c   1.000
_cell.angle_alpha   90.00
_cell.angle_beta   90.00
_cell.angle_gamma   90.00
#
_symmetry.space_group_name_H-M   'P 1'
#
loop_
_entity.id
_entity.type
_entity.pdbx_description
1 polymer ?
#
loop_
_entity_poly.entity_id
_entity_poly.type
_entity_poly.pdbx_seq_one_letter_code
_entity_poly.pdbx_strand_id
1 'polypeptide(L)'
;MLYVYGLDGELLAEVDAGTGQTQREYVWLDGELVAYLVDGTVYHVHNDHLGTPQALTDETGATVWKASYSPFGKATVTTEQIKFNLRFPGQYFDAETGLHYNWHRYYDPSLGRYLQSDRLGLFDGVDTYGYVHGNPLLSIDPTGEYDLHQQDWTPC
;
A
#
# COMPACT_ATOMS: atom_id res chain seq x y z
N MET A 1 -9.98 -13.39 -7.78
CA MET A 1 -9.36 -12.14 -8.26
C MET A 1 -7.96 -12.46 -8.72
N LEU A 2 -7.51 -11.86 -9.83
CA LEU A 2 -6.12 -11.85 -10.26
C LEU A 2 -5.56 -10.45 -10.01
N TYR A 3 -4.35 -10.36 -9.47
CA TYR A 3 -3.65 -9.10 -9.23
C TYR A 3 -2.54 -8.95 -10.26
N VAL A 4 -2.50 -7.82 -10.94
CA VAL A 4 -1.49 -7.49 -11.96
C VAL A 4 -0.54 -6.46 -11.39
N TYR A 5 0.75 -6.73 -11.45
CA TYR A 5 1.78 -5.88 -10.89
C TYR A 5 2.77 -5.39 -11.94
N GLY A 6 3.30 -4.19 -11.72
CA GLY A 6 4.38 -3.61 -12.51
C GLY A 6 5.73 -4.25 -12.21
N LEU A 7 6.75 -3.85 -12.96
CA LEU A 7 8.12 -4.33 -12.76
C LEU A 7 8.70 -3.89 -11.41
N ASP A 8 8.26 -2.73 -10.92
CA ASP A 8 8.71 -2.12 -9.67
C ASP A 8 7.87 -2.54 -8.45
N GLY A 9 6.96 -3.52 -8.63
CA GLY A 9 6.15 -4.08 -7.55
C GLY A 9 4.83 -3.36 -7.28
N GLU A 10 4.56 -2.27 -8.00
CA GLU A 10 3.30 -1.52 -7.90
C GLU A 10 2.11 -2.37 -8.35
N LEU A 11 1.01 -2.36 -7.59
CA LEU A 11 -0.24 -2.98 -8.02
C LEU A 11 -0.84 -2.11 -9.12
N LEU A 12 -1.03 -2.67 -10.32
CA LEU A 12 -1.55 -1.95 -11.49
C LEU A 12 -3.04 -2.21 -11.70
N ALA A 13 -3.51 -3.44 -11.45
CA ALA A 13 -4.91 -3.78 -11.66
C ALA A 13 -5.38 -4.98 -10.84
N GLU A 14 -6.70 -5.01 -10.58
CA GLU A 14 -7.42 -6.20 -10.14
C GLU A 14 -8.37 -6.66 -11.24
N VAL A 15 -8.20 -7.92 -11.64
CA VAL A 15 -8.88 -8.51 -12.79
C VAL A 15 -9.72 -9.69 -12.33
N ASP A 16 -10.95 -9.77 -12.82
CA ASP A 16 -11.80 -10.93 -12.57
C ASP A 16 -11.19 -12.19 -13.21
N ALA A 17 -10.97 -13.22 -12.40
CA ALA A 17 -10.26 -14.42 -12.84
C ALA A 17 -11.07 -15.29 -13.81
N GLY A 18 -12.40 -15.14 -13.85
CA GLY A 18 -13.27 -15.92 -14.75
C GLY A 18 -13.47 -15.25 -16.10
N THR A 19 -13.63 -13.93 -16.11
CA THR A 19 -14.00 -13.14 -17.30
C THR A 19 -12.82 -12.37 -17.91
N GLY A 20 -11.74 -12.17 -17.16
CA GLY A 20 -10.61 -11.33 -17.58
C GLY A 20 -10.93 -9.83 -17.63
N GLN A 21 -12.10 -9.42 -17.12
CA GLN A 21 -12.49 -8.01 -17.06
C GLN A 21 -11.75 -7.31 -15.92
N THR A 22 -11.17 -6.15 -16.22
CA THR A 22 -10.52 -5.29 -15.25
C THR A 22 -11.59 -4.62 -14.39
N GLN A 23 -11.55 -4.85 -13.08
CA GLN A 23 -12.49 -4.23 -12.14
C GLN A 23 -11.91 -2.96 -11.52
N ARG A 24 -10.59 -2.95 -11.33
CA ARG A 24 -9.88 -1.87 -10.66
C ARG A 24 -8.54 -1.61 -11.34
N GLU A 25 -8.19 -0.34 -11.47
CA GLU A 25 -6.90 0.08 -12.01
C GLU A 25 -6.26 1.12 -11.09
N TYR A 26 -4.95 1.10 -11.03
CA TYR A 26 -4.14 1.95 -10.18
C TYR A 26 -3.13 2.68 -11.07
N VAL A 27 -3.23 4.00 -11.10
CA VAL A 27 -2.38 4.84 -11.96
C VAL A 27 -1.31 5.48 -11.11
N TRP A 28 -0.06 5.15 -11.43
CA TRP A 28 1.13 5.61 -10.73
C TRP A 28 1.86 6.66 -11.56
N LEU A 29 2.45 7.64 -10.89
CA LEU A 29 3.33 8.65 -11.47
C LEU A 29 4.54 8.80 -10.55
N ASP A 30 5.73 8.48 -11.06
CA ASP A 30 6.99 8.57 -10.33
C ASP A 30 6.96 7.88 -8.94
N GLY A 31 6.28 6.72 -8.82
CA GLY A 31 6.17 5.96 -7.58
C GLY A 31 4.99 6.36 -6.67
N GLU A 32 4.22 7.39 -7.03
CA GLU A 32 3.05 7.82 -6.29
C GLU A 32 1.74 7.45 -6.98
N LEU A 33 0.77 6.94 -6.21
CA LEU A 33 -0.56 6.64 -6.73
C LEU A 33 -1.33 7.94 -6.93
N VAL A 34 -1.67 8.28 -8.18
CA VAL A 34 -2.35 9.53 -8.52
C VAL A 34 -3.82 9.35 -8.87
N ALA A 35 -4.20 8.17 -9.37
CA ALA A 35 -5.59 7.87 -9.68
C ALA A 35 -5.92 6.40 -9.41
N TYR A 36 -7.19 6.18 -9.09
CA TYR A 36 -7.78 4.87 -8.87
C TYR A 36 -9.03 4.76 -9.72
N LEU A 37 -9.16 3.70 -10.52
CA LEU A 37 -10.33 3.47 -11.35
C LEU A 37 -11.12 2.28 -10.83
N VAL A 38 -12.45 2.40 -10.86
CA VAL A 38 -13.38 1.29 -10.63
C VAL A 38 -14.33 1.22 -11.81
N ASP A 39 -14.31 0.11 -12.53
CA ASP A 39 -15.13 -0.11 -13.73
C ASP A 39 -15.07 1.07 -14.73
N GLY A 40 -13.87 1.65 -14.90
CA GLY A 40 -13.61 2.81 -15.78
C GLY A 40 -13.94 4.19 -15.19
N THR A 41 -14.54 4.27 -13.99
CA THR A 41 -14.78 5.54 -13.29
C THR A 41 -13.51 5.98 -12.56
N VAL A 42 -13.05 7.21 -12.80
CA VAL A 42 -11.80 7.74 -12.24
C VAL A 42 -12.05 8.40 -10.88
N TYR A 43 -11.19 8.09 -9.92
CA TYR A 43 -11.10 8.75 -8.62
C TYR A 43 -9.69 9.31 -8.43
N HIS A 44 -9.61 10.54 -7.92
CA HIS A 44 -8.35 11.21 -7.64
C HIS A 44 -7.86 10.85 -6.24
N VAL A 45 -6.60 10.43 -6.15
CA VAL A 45 -6.00 9.99 -4.89
C VAL A 45 -5.26 11.17 -4.24
N HIS A 46 -5.46 11.33 -2.93
CA HIS A 46 -4.80 12.35 -2.11
C HIS A 46 -3.89 11.65 -1.12
N ASN A 47 -2.58 11.72 -1.35
CA ASN A 47 -1.57 11.06 -0.52
C ASN A 47 -1.02 11.99 0.58
N ASP A 48 -0.36 11.41 1.58
CA ASP A 48 0.53 12.13 2.49
C ASP A 48 1.96 12.22 1.94
N HIS A 49 2.90 12.74 2.73
CA HIS A 49 4.30 12.93 2.33
C HIS A 49 5.08 11.62 2.11
N LEU A 50 4.51 10.47 2.48
CA LEU A 50 5.09 9.15 2.26
C LEU A 50 4.46 8.43 1.06
N GLY A 51 3.48 9.05 0.39
CA GLY A 51 2.70 8.40 -0.66
C GLY A 51 1.56 7.51 -0.11
N THR A 52 1.20 7.62 1.17
CA THR A 52 0.07 6.86 1.73
C THR A 52 -1.25 7.54 1.33
N PRO A 53 -2.20 6.83 0.69
CA PRO A 53 -3.51 7.37 0.37
C PRO A 53 -4.30 7.77 1.63
N GLN A 54 -4.68 9.05 1.74
CA GLN A 54 -5.47 9.59 2.85
C GLN A 54 -6.94 9.76 2.47
N ALA A 55 -7.22 10.11 1.21
CA ALA A 55 -8.56 10.31 0.69
C ALA A 55 -8.65 10.04 -0.82
N LEU A 56 -9.84 9.73 -1.30
CA LEU A 56 -10.19 9.72 -2.72
C LEU A 56 -11.36 10.67 -2.97
N THR A 57 -11.29 11.39 -4.09
CA THR A 57 -12.38 12.25 -4.55
C THR A 57 -12.88 11.85 -5.94
N ASP A 58 -14.17 12.04 -6.19
CA ASP A 58 -14.75 11.91 -7.54
C ASP A 58 -14.46 13.15 -8.41
N GLU A 59 -14.98 13.13 -9.64
CA GLU A 59 -14.90 14.21 -10.64
C GLU A 59 -15.49 15.56 -10.18
N THR A 60 -16.38 15.54 -9.18
CA THR A 60 -16.99 16.75 -8.61
C THR A 60 -16.18 17.30 -7.43
N GLY A 61 -15.14 16.57 -7.00
CA GLY A 61 -14.34 16.86 -5.82
C GLY A 61 -14.96 16.36 -4.52
N ALA A 62 -16.04 15.58 -4.56
CA ALA A 62 -16.64 15.02 -3.36
C ALA A 62 -15.78 13.86 -2.84
N THR A 63 -15.55 13.81 -1.52
CA THR A 63 -14.80 12.72 -0.89
C THR A 63 -15.62 11.43 -0.87
N VAL A 64 -15.16 10.42 -1.60
CA VAL A 64 -15.82 9.11 -1.71
C VAL A 64 -15.17 8.04 -0.83
N TRP A 65 -13.91 8.25 -0.45
CA TRP A 65 -13.20 7.40 0.51
C TRP A 65 -12.24 8.25 1.35
N LYS A 66 -12.11 7.92 2.63
CA LYS A 66 -11.17 8.60 3.54
C LYS A 66 -10.79 7.71 4.70
N ALA A 67 -9.51 7.70 5.04
CA ALA A 67 -9.00 6.98 6.21
C ALA A 67 -8.15 7.88 7.11
N SER A 68 -8.03 7.47 8.37
CA SER A 68 -7.02 7.96 9.30
C SER A 68 -6.11 6.80 9.72
N TYR A 69 -4.85 7.09 9.99
CA TYR A 69 -3.84 6.07 10.24
C TYR A 69 -3.23 6.22 11.64
N SER A 70 -3.02 5.08 12.32
CA SER A 70 -2.07 5.05 13.43
C SER A 70 -0.64 5.23 12.91
N PRO A 71 0.35 5.53 13.77
CA PRO A 71 1.74 5.68 13.35
C PRO A 71 2.29 4.46 12.60
N PHE A 72 1.80 3.25 12.91
CA PHE A 72 2.20 2.00 12.28
C PHE A 72 1.24 1.54 11.18
N GLY A 73 0.47 2.46 10.60
CA GLY A 73 -0.30 2.20 9.39
C GLY A 73 -1.63 1.49 9.62
N LYS A 74 -2.10 1.35 10.86
CA LYS A 74 -3.46 0.83 11.11
C LYS A 74 -4.48 1.84 10.62
N ALA A 75 -5.13 1.53 9.50
CA ALA A 75 -6.14 2.38 8.90
C ALA A 75 -7.48 2.26 9.63
N THR A 76 -8.12 3.40 9.88
CA THR A 76 -9.52 3.53 10.26
C THR A 76 -10.24 4.27 9.15
N VAL A 77 -11.02 3.56 8.34
CA VAL A 77 -11.78 4.16 7.23
C VAL A 77 -12.95 4.95 7.81
N THR A 78 -12.94 6.27 7.63
CA THR A 78 -13.96 7.21 8.12
C THR A 78 -15.03 7.53 7.09
N THR A 79 -14.76 7.24 5.81
CA THR A 79 -15.72 7.38 4.71
C THR A 79 -15.45 6.28 3.70
N GLU A 80 -16.49 5.55 3.30
CA GLU A 80 -16.38 4.39 2.40
C GLU A 80 -17.60 4.29 1.49
N GLN A 81 -17.65 5.12 0.45
CA GLN A 81 -18.63 4.98 -0.63
C GLN A 81 -18.15 4.00 -1.71
N ILE A 82 -16.83 3.89 -1.85
CA ILE A 82 -16.15 2.91 -2.69
C ILE A 82 -15.16 2.11 -1.85
N LYS A 83 -14.90 0.85 -2.26
CA LYS A 83 -13.94 0.00 -1.57
C LYS A 83 -12.52 0.25 -2.10
N PHE A 84 -11.63 0.69 -1.23
CA PHE A 84 -10.22 0.94 -1.53
C PHE A 84 -9.30 0.28 -0.49
N ASN A 85 -8.38 -0.56 -0.97
CA ASN A 85 -7.64 -1.50 -0.12
C ASN A 85 -6.16 -1.15 0.04
N LEU A 86 -5.59 -0.20 -0.72
CA LEU A 86 -4.20 0.19 -0.49
C LEU A 86 -4.03 0.90 0.86
N ARG A 87 -2.86 0.71 1.48
CA ARG A 87 -2.50 1.22 2.80
C ARG A 87 -1.19 2.00 2.68
N PHE A 88 -0.23 1.81 3.58
CA PHE A 88 1.13 2.31 3.36
C PHE A 88 1.68 1.83 2.00
N PRO A 89 2.69 2.51 1.43
CA PRO A 89 3.27 2.11 0.16
C PRO A 89 3.59 0.61 0.12
N GLY A 90 3.19 -0.06 -0.96
CA GLY A 90 3.33 -1.52 -1.14
C GLY A 90 2.25 -2.38 -0.48
N GLN A 91 1.47 -1.82 0.45
CA GLN A 91 0.56 -2.61 1.28
C GLN A 91 -0.87 -2.68 0.73
N TYR A 92 -1.39 -3.90 0.63
CA TYR A 92 -2.77 -4.20 0.29
C TYR A 92 -3.52 -4.80 1.47
N PHE A 93 -4.66 -4.23 1.85
CA PHE A 93 -5.49 -4.71 2.94
C PHE A 93 -6.25 -5.99 2.58
N ASP A 94 -5.96 -7.06 3.30
CA ASP A 94 -6.72 -8.29 3.26
C ASP A 94 -7.80 -8.27 4.36
N ALA A 95 -9.06 -8.15 3.92
CA ALA A 95 -10.21 -8.06 4.82
C ALA A 95 -10.51 -9.37 5.56
N GLU A 96 -10.08 -10.53 5.04
CA GLU A 96 -10.35 -11.83 5.69
C GLU A 96 -9.52 -12.00 6.96
N THR A 97 -8.28 -11.52 6.93
CA THR A 97 -7.32 -11.65 8.04
C THR A 97 -7.16 -10.36 8.85
N GLY A 98 -7.50 -9.20 8.27
CA GLY A 98 -7.20 -7.89 8.83
C GLY A 98 -5.73 -7.48 8.71
N LEU A 99 -4.93 -8.28 7.99
CA LEU A 99 -3.50 -8.04 7.75
C LEU A 99 -3.29 -7.25 6.46
N HIS A 100 -2.08 -6.73 6.31
CA HIS A 100 -1.65 -6.06 5.09
C HIS A 100 -0.69 -6.97 4.34
N TYR A 101 -1.08 -7.40 3.14
CA TYR A 101 -0.17 -8.07 2.22
C TYR A 101 0.81 -7.04 1.65
N ASN A 102 2.10 -7.23 1.91
CA ASN A 102 3.18 -6.37 1.42
C ASN A 102 4.15 -7.24 0.60
N TRP A 103 3.66 -7.69 -0.55
CA TRP A 103 4.38 -8.48 -1.56
C TRP A 103 5.09 -9.75 -1.03
N HIS A 104 6.24 -9.62 -0.39
CA HIS A 104 6.99 -10.74 0.18
C HIS A 104 6.51 -11.17 1.57
N ARG A 105 5.84 -10.29 2.33
CA ARG A 105 5.48 -10.54 3.72
C ARG A 105 4.05 -10.07 4.05
N TYR A 106 3.49 -10.64 5.11
CA TYR A 106 2.27 -10.14 5.73
C TYR A 106 2.65 -9.26 6.92
N TYR A 107 2.11 -8.04 6.92
CA TYR A 107 2.30 -7.03 7.94
C TYR A 107 1.07 -6.97 8.86
N ASP A 108 1.31 -6.97 10.16
CA ASP A 108 0.29 -6.75 11.18
C ASP A 108 0.38 -5.30 11.69
N PRO A 109 -0.53 -4.40 11.28
CA PRO A 109 -0.51 -3.01 11.70
C PRO A 109 -0.89 -2.82 13.18
N SER A 110 -1.47 -3.84 13.84
CA SER A 110 -1.78 -3.79 15.26
C SER A 110 -0.55 -4.02 16.14
N LEU A 111 0.40 -4.81 15.63
CA LEU A 111 1.69 -5.08 16.28
C LEU A 111 2.82 -4.18 15.74
N GLY A 112 2.62 -3.55 14.58
CA GLY A 112 3.60 -2.71 13.92
C GLY A 112 4.79 -3.48 13.34
N ARG A 113 4.56 -4.71 12.86
CA ARG A 113 5.63 -5.62 12.41
C ARG A 113 5.15 -6.67 11.41
N TYR A 114 6.10 -7.32 10.75
CA TYR A 114 5.85 -8.47 9.89
C TYR A 114 5.61 -9.75 10.69
N LEU A 115 4.89 -10.69 10.09
CA LEU A 115 4.65 -12.03 10.65
C LEU A 115 5.71 -13.05 10.22
N GLN A 116 6.48 -12.74 9.17
CA GLN A 116 7.58 -13.54 8.66
C GLN A 116 8.91 -12.83 8.88
N SER A 117 9.94 -13.61 9.21
CA SER A 117 11.32 -13.09 9.25
C SER A 117 11.74 -12.61 7.87
N ASP A 118 12.54 -11.55 7.84
CA ASP A 118 13.18 -11.04 6.63
C ASP A 118 14.01 -12.14 5.95
N ARG A 119 13.91 -12.22 4.62
CA ARG A 119 14.68 -13.15 3.79
C ARG A 119 16.14 -12.73 3.66
N LEU A 120 16.43 -11.43 3.78
CA LEU A 120 17.78 -10.89 3.85
C LEU A 120 18.44 -11.21 5.21
N GLY A 121 17.67 -11.69 6.19
CA GLY A 121 18.17 -12.10 7.49
C GLY A 121 18.71 -10.92 8.28
N LEU A 122 19.87 -11.11 8.92
CA LEU A 122 20.50 -10.08 9.76
C LEU A 122 21.18 -8.95 8.96
N PHE A 123 21.05 -8.95 7.63
CA PHE A 123 21.66 -7.94 6.78
C PHE A 123 21.00 -6.57 6.96
N ASP A 124 19.67 -6.52 7.12
CA ASP A 124 18.95 -5.27 7.41
C ASP A 124 19.05 -4.88 8.90
N GLY A 125 19.24 -5.84 9.81
CA GLY A 125 19.43 -5.55 11.23
C GLY A 125 19.12 -6.74 12.13
N VAL A 126 19.16 -6.50 13.44
CA VAL A 126 18.91 -7.56 14.44
C VAL A 126 17.43 -7.92 14.60
N ASP A 127 16.51 -7.02 14.23
CA ASP A 127 15.07 -7.27 14.26
C ASP A 127 14.56 -7.61 12.85
N THR A 128 14.57 -8.90 12.51
CA THR A 128 14.14 -9.38 11.18
C THR A 128 12.63 -9.33 10.97
N TYR A 129 11.85 -8.89 11.96
CA TYR A 129 10.40 -8.73 11.86
C TYR A 129 9.97 -7.26 11.87
N GLY A 130 10.89 -6.35 12.20
CA GLY A 130 10.61 -4.93 12.32
C GLY A 130 10.12 -4.31 11.01
N TYR A 131 9.28 -3.29 11.13
CA TYR A 131 8.93 -2.42 10.01
C TYR A 131 9.77 -1.14 10.10
N VAL A 132 10.57 -0.88 9.06
CA VAL A 132 11.36 0.35 8.85
C VAL A 132 12.13 0.82 10.10
N HIS A 133 12.75 -0.11 10.83
CA HIS A 133 13.50 0.17 12.06
C HIS A 133 12.70 0.94 13.15
N GLY A 134 11.37 0.82 13.12
CA GLY A 134 10.48 1.51 14.06
C GLY A 134 10.24 2.99 13.74
N ASN A 135 10.57 3.46 12.54
CA ASN A 135 10.36 4.86 12.11
C ASN A 135 9.40 5.03 10.91
N PRO A 136 8.14 4.60 11.03
CA PRO A 136 7.15 4.65 9.94
C PRO A 136 6.67 6.04 9.56
N LEU A 137 7.13 7.09 10.25
CA LEU A 137 6.79 8.48 9.92
C LEU A 137 7.71 9.08 8.86
N LEU A 138 8.90 8.50 8.66
CA LEU A 138 9.94 9.02 7.78
C LEU A 138 10.44 8.00 6.76
N SER A 139 10.03 6.73 6.89
CA SER A 139 10.54 5.63 6.09
C SER A 139 9.41 4.71 5.67
N ILE A 140 9.55 4.12 4.50
CA ILE A 140 8.60 3.20 3.89
C ILE A 140 9.31 1.90 3.48
N ASP A 141 8.55 0.81 3.40
CA ASP A 141 9.00 -0.48 2.86
C ASP A 141 7.99 -0.96 1.80
N PRO A 142 8.13 -0.54 0.53
CA PRO A 142 7.17 -0.85 -0.53
C PRO A 142 7.16 -2.31 -0.99
N THR A 143 8.20 -3.09 -0.67
CA THR A 143 8.36 -4.48 -1.16
C THR A 143 8.18 -5.51 -0.07
N GLY A 144 8.16 -5.06 1.19
CA GLY A 144 8.27 -5.95 2.32
C GLY A 144 9.66 -6.55 2.46
N GLU A 145 10.70 -5.89 1.95
CA GLU A 145 12.12 -6.22 2.11
C GLU A 145 12.87 -4.91 2.29
N TYR A 146 12.74 -4.31 3.48
CA TYR A 146 13.48 -3.10 3.80
C TYR A 146 14.99 -3.39 3.79
N ASP A 147 15.74 -2.60 3.05
CA ASP A 147 17.21 -2.64 3.02
C ASP A 147 17.74 -1.21 3.21
N LEU A 148 18.34 -0.96 4.37
CA LEU A 148 18.99 0.33 4.69
C LEU A 148 20.02 0.76 3.65
N HIS A 149 20.64 -0.17 2.91
CA HIS A 149 21.69 0.14 1.92
C HIS A 149 21.14 0.50 0.54
N GLN A 150 19.85 0.27 0.27
CA GLN A 150 19.21 0.63 -1.00
C GLN A 150 18.52 2.00 -0.96
N GLN A 151 18.19 2.53 0.23
CA GLN A 151 17.59 3.86 0.37
C GLN A 151 18.57 5.03 0.18
N ASP A 152 19.89 4.76 0.11
CA ASP A 152 20.89 5.79 -0.22
C ASP A 152 20.77 6.32 -1.67
N TRP A 153 19.91 5.71 -2.51
CA TRP A 153 19.85 6.00 -3.95
C TRP A 153 18.47 6.32 -4.54
N THR A 154 17.40 6.36 -3.75
CA THR A 154 16.08 6.83 -4.22
C THR A 154 15.89 8.30 -3.83
N PRO A 155 15.99 9.27 -4.78
CA PRO A 155 15.64 10.64 -4.48
C PRO A 155 14.14 10.74 -4.20
N CYS A 156 13.80 11.68 -3.32
CA CYS A 156 12.46 12.18 -3.10
C CYS A 156 11.86 12.80 -4.36
#